data_AF-A0AAV5HYH0-F1
#
_entry.id   AF-A0AAV5HYH0-F1
#
_cell.length_a   1.000
_cell.length_b   1.000
_cell.length_c   1.000
_cell.angle_alpha   90.00
_cell.angle_beta   90.00
_cell.angle_gamma   90.00
#
_symmetry.space_group_name_H-M   'P 1'
#
loop_
_entity.id
_entity.type
_entity.pdbx_description
1 polymer ?
#
loop_
_entity_poly.entity_id
_entity_poly.type
_entity_poly.pdbx_seq_one_letter_code
_entity_poly.pdbx_strand_id
1 'polypeptide(L)'
;MMQHNSHNYIFLQALFYSALLCAREMLAPEDGSADLIRALNNRLVALSFHIREYYWIDMKRLNEIYRYKTEEYSYDAVNKFNIYPDQIPSWLIDFMPGRGGYLIGNLQPAHMDFRFFSLGNLWAIVSSLATIDQSHAILDLIDATWEELVADMPLKICYPALEGQEWRIITGSDPKNTPWSYHNGGSWPTLLWQLTVACIKMNRPEIAEKAIKLAERRISRDKWPEYYDTKGARFIGKQARLFQTWSIAGYLVAKLLLAKPSAANILTNEEDSELKNAFSCMISANPRRKRGRKGFNQPFII
;
A
#
# COMPACT_ATOMS: atom_id res chain seq x y z
N MET A 1 -2.82 -19.88 7.64
CA MET A 1 -2.71 -19.00 6.46
C MET A 1 -3.32 -19.76 5.28
N MET A 2 -4.56 -19.42 4.89
CA MET A 2 -5.28 -20.18 3.85
C MET A 2 -4.59 -20.03 2.49
N GLN A 3 -4.30 -21.17 1.85
CA GLN A 3 -3.42 -21.33 0.70
C GLN A 3 -4.00 -20.89 -0.65
N HIS A 4 -5.22 -20.35 -0.73
CA HIS A 4 -5.89 -20.24 -2.03
C HIS A 4 -5.68 -18.95 -2.83
N ASN A 5 -5.07 -17.87 -2.32
CA ASN A 5 -4.70 -16.68 -3.13
C ASN A 5 -3.66 -15.77 -2.43
N SER A 6 -2.62 -16.37 -1.84
CA SER A 6 -1.55 -15.62 -1.14
C SER A 6 -0.76 -14.67 -2.06
N HIS A 7 -0.84 -14.85 -3.37
CA HIS A 7 -0.05 -14.09 -4.34
C HIS A 7 -0.53 -12.64 -4.49
N ASN A 8 -1.81 -12.34 -4.35
CA ASN A 8 -2.37 -11.02 -4.70
C ASN A 8 -2.20 -9.94 -3.63
N TYR A 9 -1.59 -10.25 -2.49
CA TYR A 9 -1.43 -9.26 -1.44
C TYR A 9 -0.45 -8.15 -1.84
N ILE A 10 -0.83 -6.90 -1.56
CA ILE A 10 -0.05 -5.73 -1.97
C ILE A 10 1.39 -5.73 -1.47
N PHE A 11 1.65 -6.26 -0.26
CA PHE A 11 3.03 -6.35 0.24
C PHE A 11 3.90 -7.28 -0.61
N LEU A 12 3.34 -8.40 -1.09
CA LEU A 12 4.08 -9.32 -1.95
C LEU A 12 4.23 -8.72 -3.35
N GLN A 13 3.19 -8.07 -3.88
CA GLN A 13 3.26 -7.42 -5.19
C GLN A 13 4.27 -6.27 -5.23
N ALA A 14 4.33 -5.44 -4.18
CA ALA A 14 5.31 -4.37 -4.06
C ALA A 14 6.75 -4.91 -3.93
N LEU A 15 6.97 -5.96 -3.13
CA LEU A 15 8.27 -6.62 -3.02
C LEU A 15 8.67 -7.32 -4.32
N PHE A 16 7.73 -7.96 -5.02
CA PHE A 16 7.97 -8.61 -6.31
C PHE A 16 8.36 -7.57 -7.37
N TYR A 17 7.64 -6.45 -7.45
CA TYR A 17 7.98 -5.35 -8.34
C TYR A 17 9.39 -4.81 -8.06
N SER A 18 9.71 -4.54 -6.79
CA SER A 18 11.04 -4.10 -6.37
C SER A 18 12.14 -5.12 -6.74
N ALA A 19 11.88 -6.42 -6.55
CA ALA A 19 12.81 -7.48 -6.94
C ALA A 19 13.03 -7.54 -8.46
N LEU A 20 11.99 -7.31 -9.27
CA LEU A 20 12.13 -7.23 -10.73
C LEU A 20 12.99 -6.03 -11.15
N LEU A 21 12.85 -4.88 -10.48
CA LEU A 21 13.73 -3.72 -10.73
C LEU A 21 15.19 -4.05 -10.42
N CYS A 22 15.46 -4.61 -9.24
CA CYS A 22 16.82 -5.02 -8.87
C CYS A 22 17.38 -6.08 -9.84
N ALA A 23 16.57 -7.07 -10.24
CA ALA A 23 16.99 -8.08 -11.20
C ALA A 23 17.35 -7.45 -12.55
N ARG A 24 16.60 -6.45 -13.01
CA ARG A 24 16.90 -5.72 -14.25
C ARG A 24 18.26 -5.03 -14.22
N GLU A 25 18.66 -4.50 -13.07
CA GLU A 25 19.96 -3.84 -12.89
C GLU A 25 21.12 -4.84 -12.81
N MET A 26 20.87 -6.06 -12.32
CA MET A 26 21.91 -7.07 -12.09
C MET A 26 22.08 -8.09 -13.23
N LEU A 27 21.08 -8.27 -14.10
CA LEU A 27 21.13 -9.25 -15.19
C LEU A 27 22.10 -8.80 -16.29
N ALA A 28 23.11 -9.62 -16.56
CA ALA A 28 24.04 -9.40 -17.66
C ALA A 28 23.37 -9.66 -19.03
N PRO A 29 23.61 -8.82 -20.04
CA PRO A 29 23.12 -9.03 -21.40
C PRO A 29 23.97 -10.08 -22.11
N GLU A 30 23.56 -11.34 -22.02
CA GLU A 30 24.16 -12.48 -22.70
C GLU A 30 23.13 -13.09 -23.66
N ASP A 31 23.56 -13.85 -24.67
CA ASP A 31 22.67 -14.39 -25.72
C ASP A 31 21.51 -15.25 -25.15
N GLY A 32 21.64 -15.78 -23.93
CA GLY A 32 20.59 -16.52 -23.22
C GLY A 32 19.66 -15.68 -22.33
N SER A 33 19.97 -14.41 -22.04
CA SER A 33 19.21 -13.57 -21.09
C SER A 33 18.22 -12.59 -21.75
N ALA A 34 18.26 -12.43 -23.09
CA ALA A 34 17.40 -11.49 -23.81
C ALA A 34 15.89 -11.77 -23.61
N ASP A 35 15.49 -13.05 -23.66
CA ASP A 35 14.09 -13.44 -23.44
C ASP A 35 13.64 -13.19 -21.99
N LEU A 36 14.55 -13.37 -21.02
CA LEU A 36 14.28 -13.11 -19.61
C LEU A 36 14.13 -11.61 -19.35
N ILE A 37 15.03 -10.78 -19.89
CA ILE A 37 14.96 -9.31 -19.80
C ILE A 37 13.65 -8.81 -20.42
N ARG A 38 13.26 -9.34 -21.59
CA ARG A 38 11.99 -9.00 -22.23
C ARG A 38 10.79 -9.39 -21.36
N ALA A 39 10.78 -10.60 -20.81
CA ALA A 39 9.71 -11.07 -19.92
C ALA A 39 9.61 -10.22 -18.64
N LEU A 40 10.75 -9.85 -18.06
CA LEU A 40 10.87 -8.97 -16.91
C LEU A 40 10.26 -7.59 -17.19
N ASN A 41 10.68 -6.94 -18.29
CA ASN A 41 10.19 -5.61 -18.66
C ASN A 41 8.68 -5.62 -18.94
N ASN A 42 8.18 -6.64 -19.64
CA ASN A 42 6.74 -6.81 -19.87
C ASN A 42 5.99 -6.96 -18.54
N ARG A 43 6.56 -7.70 -17.57
CA ARG A 43 5.94 -7.88 -16.25
C ARG A 43 5.95 -6.58 -15.45
N LEU A 44 7.03 -5.79 -15.48
CA LEU A 44 7.10 -4.48 -14.82
C LEU A 44 5.98 -3.54 -15.30
N VAL A 45 5.77 -3.45 -16.62
CA VAL A 45 4.68 -2.64 -17.22
C VAL A 45 3.32 -3.13 -16.76
N ALA A 46 3.05 -4.43 -16.93
CA ALA A 46 1.74 -5.01 -16.62
C ALA A 46 1.40 -4.90 -15.12
N LEU A 47 2.38 -5.17 -14.25
CA LEU A 47 2.21 -5.09 -12.81
C LEU A 47 1.99 -3.65 -12.35
N SER A 48 2.76 -2.69 -12.88
CA SER A 48 2.59 -1.27 -12.57
C SER A 48 1.19 -0.80 -12.94
N PHE A 49 0.71 -1.15 -14.15
CA PHE A 49 -0.65 -0.81 -14.58
C PHE A 49 -1.68 -1.38 -13.62
N HIS A 50 -1.56 -2.68 -13.33
CA HIS A 50 -2.53 -3.41 -12.55
C HIS A 50 -2.67 -2.85 -11.14
N ILE A 51 -1.55 -2.58 -10.46
CA ILE A 51 -1.54 -2.04 -9.10
C ILE A 51 -2.05 -0.59 -9.10
N ARG A 52 -1.52 0.28 -9.98
CA ARG A 52 -1.88 1.70 -10.00
C ARG A 52 -3.36 1.94 -10.31
N GLU A 53 -3.97 1.11 -11.16
CA GLU A 53 -5.37 1.28 -11.60
C GLU A 53 -6.38 0.53 -10.73
N TYR A 54 -6.06 -0.71 -10.31
CA TYR A 54 -7.05 -1.58 -9.69
C TYR A 54 -6.89 -1.73 -8.18
N TYR A 55 -5.69 -1.47 -7.63
CA TYR A 55 -5.50 -1.51 -6.18
C TYR A 55 -5.70 -0.14 -5.54
N TRP A 56 -5.53 0.94 -6.31
CA TRP A 56 -5.68 2.29 -5.79
C TRP A 56 -7.11 2.59 -5.36
N ILE A 57 -7.27 3.13 -4.16
CA ILE A 57 -8.50 3.72 -3.66
C ILE A 57 -8.24 5.09 -3.03
N ASP A 58 -9.18 5.99 -3.30
CA ASP A 58 -9.36 7.29 -2.67
C ASP A 58 -10.88 7.56 -2.62
N MET A 59 -11.31 8.69 -2.07
CA MET A 59 -12.74 9.00 -1.98
C MET A 59 -13.43 9.03 -3.35
N LYS A 60 -12.72 9.41 -4.42
CA LYS A 60 -13.29 9.42 -5.77
C LYS A 60 -13.48 7.99 -6.29
N ARG A 61 -12.46 7.13 -6.15
CA ARG A 61 -12.52 5.74 -6.60
C ARG A 61 -13.51 4.92 -5.79
N LEU A 62 -13.64 5.17 -4.49
CA LEU A 62 -14.69 4.56 -3.67
C LEU A 62 -16.09 4.92 -4.18
N ASN A 63 -16.33 6.18 -4.52
CA ASN A 63 -17.60 6.60 -5.13
C ASN A 63 -17.86 5.93 -6.50
N GLU A 64 -16.81 5.64 -7.28
CA GLU A 64 -16.92 4.86 -8.53
C GLU A 64 -17.31 3.40 -8.24
N ILE A 65 -16.61 2.73 -7.30
CA ILE A 65 -16.87 1.34 -6.91
C ILE A 65 -18.28 1.18 -6.33
N TYR A 66 -18.72 2.12 -5.49
CA TYR A 66 -20.06 2.15 -4.91
C TYR A 66 -21.18 2.18 -5.97
N ARG A 67 -20.86 2.62 -7.18
CA ARG A 67 -21.79 2.75 -8.32
C ARG A 67 -21.57 1.69 -9.39
N TYR A 68 -20.75 0.68 -9.14
CA TYR A 68 -20.53 -0.40 -10.09
C TYR A 68 -21.83 -1.12 -10.42
N LYS A 69 -21.97 -1.45 -11.70
CA LYS A 69 -22.91 -2.48 -12.12
C LYS A 69 -22.21 -3.82 -12.01
N THR A 70 -22.96 -4.84 -11.63
CA THR A 70 -22.48 -6.23 -11.54
C THR A 70 -22.80 -6.97 -12.83
N GLU A 71 -22.18 -8.14 -13.00
CA GLU A 71 -22.44 -9.06 -14.12
C GLU A 71 -22.12 -8.45 -15.50
N GLU A 72 -21.18 -7.50 -15.55
CA GLU A 72 -20.69 -6.94 -16.80
C GLU A 72 -19.84 -7.97 -17.57
N TYR A 73 -20.31 -8.37 -18.75
CA TYR A 73 -19.57 -9.28 -19.64
C TYR A 73 -19.13 -8.55 -20.91
N SER A 74 -17.94 -7.94 -20.87
CA SER A 74 -17.36 -7.18 -21.99
C SER A 74 -15.89 -6.86 -21.75
N TYR A 75 -15.09 -6.76 -22.83
CA TYR A 75 -13.74 -6.17 -22.75
C TYR A 75 -13.74 -4.70 -22.30
N ASP A 76 -14.87 -4.02 -22.48
CA ASP A 76 -15.12 -2.64 -22.09
C ASP A 76 -15.70 -2.49 -20.68
N ALA A 77 -15.86 -3.59 -19.93
CA ALA A 77 -16.40 -3.57 -18.58
C ALA A 77 -15.61 -2.60 -17.67
N VAL A 78 -16.34 -1.79 -16.91
CA VAL A 78 -15.78 -0.91 -15.88
C VAL A 78 -15.46 -1.75 -14.64
N ASN A 79 -16.39 -2.62 -14.25
CA ASN A 79 -16.23 -3.52 -13.11
C ASN A 79 -15.53 -4.82 -13.54
N LYS A 80 -14.24 -4.73 -13.88
CA LYS A 80 -13.47 -5.85 -14.45
C LYS A 80 -13.38 -7.09 -13.56
N PHE A 81 -13.55 -6.92 -12.26
CA PHE A 81 -13.45 -8.01 -11.27
C PHE A 81 -14.81 -8.44 -10.74
N ASN A 82 -15.92 -7.91 -11.27
CA ASN A 82 -17.27 -8.17 -10.78
C ASN A 82 -17.41 -7.96 -9.26
N ILE A 83 -16.87 -6.84 -8.77
CA ILE A 83 -16.96 -6.43 -7.37
C ILE A 83 -18.39 -6.00 -7.08
N TYR A 84 -18.97 -6.56 -6.03
CA TYR A 84 -20.27 -6.17 -5.52
C TYR A 84 -20.11 -4.92 -4.64
N PRO A 85 -20.82 -3.80 -4.91
CA PRO A 85 -20.70 -2.56 -4.12
C PRO A 85 -20.92 -2.77 -2.61
N ASP A 86 -21.78 -3.73 -2.24
CA ASP A 86 -22.08 -4.08 -0.85
C ASP A 86 -20.87 -4.65 -0.07
N GLN A 87 -19.76 -4.96 -0.75
CA GLN A 87 -18.51 -5.34 -0.09
C GLN A 87 -17.73 -4.16 0.48
N ILE A 88 -18.08 -2.91 0.13
CA ILE A 88 -17.45 -1.73 0.73
C ILE A 88 -17.83 -1.73 2.22
N PRO A 89 -16.86 -1.91 3.14
CA PRO A 89 -17.18 -2.01 4.55
C PRO A 89 -17.50 -0.63 5.12
N SER A 90 -18.43 -0.57 6.07
CA SER A 90 -18.90 0.69 6.67
C SER A 90 -17.77 1.52 7.28
N TRP A 91 -16.78 0.87 7.91
CA TRP A 91 -15.63 1.57 8.53
C TRP A 91 -14.80 2.37 7.52
N LEU A 92 -14.79 1.97 6.24
CA LEU A 92 -13.92 2.59 5.23
C LEU A 92 -14.39 4.00 4.86
N ILE A 93 -15.70 4.23 4.91
CA ILE A 93 -16.29 5.54 4.61
C ILE A 93 -15.85 6.56 5.65
N ASP A 94 -15.89 6.17 6.93
CA ASP A 94 -15.47 7.03 8.04
C ASP A 94 -13.94 7.19 8.11
N PHE A 95 -13.20 6.15 7.70
CA PHE A 95 -11.74 6.15 7.71
C PHE A 95 -11.12 7.00 6.59
N MET A 96 -11.74 7.06 5.40
CA MET A 96 -11.14 7.70 4.24
C MET A 96 -11.23 9.24 4.35
N PRO A 97 -10.10 9.97 4.43
CA PRO A 97 -10.10 11.43 4.49
C PRO A 97 -10.49 12.07 3.13
N GLY A 98 -10.85 13.35 3.16
CA GLY A 98 -11.13 14.11 1.94
C GLY A 98 -9.92 14.28 1.00
N ARG A 99 -8.70 14.19 1.54
CA ARG A 99 -7.44 14.12 0.78
C ARG A 99 -6.61 12.95 1.30
N GLY A 100 -6.22 12.07 0.38
CA GLY A 100 -5.45 10.87 0.68
C GLY A 100 -5.98 9.68 -0.08
N GLY A 101 -5.25 8.57 -0.02
CA GLY A 101 -5.61 7.32 -0.67
C GLY A 101 -4.54 6.27 -0.44
N TYR A 102 -4.83 5.02 -0.79
CA TYR A 102 -3.90 3.91 -0.62
C TYR A 102 -4.17 2.76 -1.58
N LEU A 103 -3.22 1.83 -1.63
CA LEU A 103 -3.35 0.56 -2.34
C LEU A 103 -3.98 -0.47 -1.40
N ILE A 104 -5.15 -1.02 -1.79
CA ILE A 104 -5.89 -2.04 -1.01
C ILE A 104 -5.05 -3.28 -0.75
N GLY A 105 -5.46 -4.06 0.25
CA GLY A 105 -4.73 -5.23 0.69
C GLY A 105 -4.64 -6.34 -0.34
N ASN A 106 -5.75 -6.62 -1.05
CA ASN A 106 -5.85 -7.72 -1.99
C ASN A 106 -6.97 -7.48 -3.01
N LEU A 107 -6.81 -8.01 -4.22
CA LEU A 107 -7.81 -8.00 -5.28
C LEU A 107 -7.94 -9.38 -5.93
N GLN A 108 -9.18 -9.87 -6.03
CA GLN A 108 -9.54 -11.17 -6.59
C GLN A 108 -10.85 -11.05 -7.40
N PRO A 109 -11.17 -12.05 -8.24
CA PRO A 109 -12.49 -12.15 -8.83
C PRO A 109 -13.57 -12.10 -7.74
N ALA A 110 -14.51 -11.18 -7.89
CA ALA A 110 -15.61 -10.89 -6.98
C ALA A 110 -15.20 -10.57 -5.54
N HIS A 111 -13.96 -10.17 -5.27
CA HIS A 111 -13.52 -9.85 -3.91
C HIS A 111 -12.43 -8.77 -3.85
N MET A 112 -12.63 -7.78 -2.99
CA MET A 112 -11.65 -6.76 -2.62
C MET A 112 -11.42 -6.78 -1.11
N ASP A 113 -10.16 -6.95 -0.69
CA ASP A 113 -9.75 -6.73 0.71
C ASP A 113 -9.34 -5.28 0.88
N PHE A 114 -10.28 -4.46 1.35
CA PHE A 114 -10.07 -3.02 1.52
C PHE A 114 -9.10 -2.64 2.64
N ARG A 115 -8.59 -3.58 3.44
CA ARG A 115 -7.68 -3.23 4.55
C ARG A 115 -6.42 -2.54 4.05
N PHE A 116 -5.96 -1.54 4.81
CA PHE A 116 -4.66 -0.91 4.61
C PHE A 116 -3.56 -1.84 5.10
N PHE A 117 -2.49 -2.02 4.32
CA PHE A 117 -1.29 -2.76 4.73
C PHE A 117 -0.06 -1.85 4.61
N SER A 118 0.59 -1.60 5.74
CA SER A 118 1.68 -0.63 5.83
C SER A 118 2.87 -1.00 4.94
N LEU A 119 3.37 -2.24 5.04
CA LEU A 119 4.53 -2.65 4.27
C LEU A 119 4.30 -2.50 2.75
N GLY A 120 3.14 -2.92 2.25
CA GLY A 120 2.85 -2.82 0.82
C GLY A 120 2.75 -1.38 0.32
N ASN A 121 2.07 -0.51 1.07
CA ASN A 121 1.94 0.89 0.69
C ASN A 121 3.28 1.65 0.78
N LEU A 122 4.02 1.46 1.87
CA LEU A 122 5.34 2.08 2.04
C LEU A 122 6.34 1.57 0.99
N TRP A 123 6.38 0.26 0.73
CA TRP A 123 7.30 -0.28 -0.27
C TRP A 123 6.90 0.08 -1.70
N ALA A 124 5.61 0.30 -1.97
CA ALA A 124 5.15 0.83 -3.25
C ALA A 124 5.66 2.26 -3.50
N ILE A 125 5.73 3.10 -2.45
CA ILE A 125 6.41 4.41 -2.52
C ILE A 125 7.90 4.20 -2.79
N VAL A 126 8.59 3.41 -1.95
CA VAL A 126 10.05 3.21 -2.01
C VAL A 126 10.52 2.72 -3.38
N SER A 127 9.79 1.78 -3.99
CA SER A 127 10.12 1.18 -5.29
C SER A 127 9.59 1.94 -6.51
N SER A 128 8.86 3.06 -6.34
CA SER A 128 8.17 3.77 -7.43
C SER A 128 7.08 2.95 -8.14
N LEU A 129 6.52 1.96 -7.46
CA LEU A 129 5.31 1.28 -7.94
C LEU A 129 4.10 2.22 -7.89
N ALA A 130 3.93 2.96 -6.79
CA ALA A 130 2.97 4.04 -6.71
C ALA A 130 3.47 5.25 -7.53
N THR A 131 2.56 5.99 -8.16
CA THR A 131 2.92 7.26 -8.80
C THR A 131 3.34 8.29 -7.74
N ILE A 132 3.94 9.41 -8.16
CA ILE A 132 4.26 10.53 -7.26
C ILE A 132 3.01 11.03 -6.51
N ASP A 133 1.90 11.23 -7.23
CA ASP A 133 0.64 11.68 -6.64
C ASP A 133 0.08 10.66 -5.64
N GLN A 134 0.09 9.37 -6.00
CA GLN A 134 -0.34 8.30 -5.09
C GLN A 134 0.55 8.22 -3.85
N SER A 135 1.85 8.44 -4.01
CA SER A 135 2.81 8.41 -2.91
C SER A 135 2.56 9.55 -1.91
N HIS A 136 2.32 10.77 -2.40
CA HIS A 136 1.91 11.88 -1.54
C HIS A 136 0.56 11.61 -0.87
N ALA A 137 -0.41 11.06 -1.60
CA ALA A 137 -1.72 10.73 -1.06
C ALA A 137 -1.69 9.62 0.02
N ILE A 138 -0.78 8.66 -0.08
CA ILE A 138 -0.54 7.65 0.98
C ILE A 138 0.01 8.33 2.24
N LEU A 139 0.96 9.26 2.11
CA LEU A 139 1.50 9.99 3.25
C LEU A 139 0.47 10.97 3.86
N ASP A 140 -0.37 11.59 3.04
CA ASP A 140 -1.51 12.41 3.49
C ASP A 140 -2.51 11.56 4.28
N LEU A 141 -2.82 10.34 3.82
CA LEU A 141 -3.67 9.40 4.55
C LEU A 141 -3.08 9.08 5.93
N ILE A 142 -1.78 8.74 6.00
CA ILE A 142 -1.10 8.39 7.26
C ILE A 142 -1.14 9.57 8.24
N ASP A 143 -0.92 10.80 7.78
CA ASP A 143 -0.97 11.97 8.65
C ASP A 143 -2.40 12.33 9.09
N ALA A 144 -3.38 12.18 8.20
CA ALA A 144 -4.80 12.45 8.51
C ALA A 144 -5.44 11.40 9.42
N THR A 145 -4.98 10.15 9.36
CA THR A 145 -5.49 9.00 10.14
C THR A 145 -4.45 8.54 11.17
N TRP A 146 -3.74 9.50 11.76
CA TRP A 146 -2.61 9.25 12.66
C TRP A 146 -2.99 8.38 13.86
N GLU A 147 -4.17 8.61 14.45
CA GLU A 147 -4.66 7.86 15.61
C GLU A 147 -4.97 6.39 15.26
N GLU A 148 -5.38 6.12 14.03
CA GLU A 148 -5.69 4.78 13.53
C GLU A 148 -4.43 4.02 13.09
N LEU A 149 -3.57 4.64 12.27
CA LEU A 149 -2.44 3.96 11.64
C LEU A 149 -1.15 4.01 12.46
N VAL A 150 -0.93 5.08 13.24
CA VAL A 150 0.26 5.26 14.09
C VAL A 150 -0.07 5.01 15.55
N ALA A 151 -1.19 5.53 16.07
CA ALA A 151 -1.62 5.39 17.45
C ALA A 151 -0.53 5.80 18.48
N ASP A 152 -0.40 5.12 19.63
CA ASP A 152 0.66 5.38 20.63
C ASP A 152 2.00 4.67 20.29
N MET A 153 2.06 3.88 19.21
CA MET A 153 3.28 3.20 18.76
C MET A 153 3.24 2.93 17.24
N PRO A 154 4.12 3.58 16.45
CA PRO A 154 4.22 3.31 15.03
C PRO A 154 4.75 1.88 14.77
N LEU A 155 4.31 1.19 13.72
CA LEU A 155 3.19 1.48 12.82
C LEU A 155 2.26 0.27 12.83
N LYS A 156 0.94 0.47 12.67
CA LYS A 156 0.03 -0.66 12.47
C LYS A 156 0.48 -1.49 11.28
N ILE A 157 0.52 -2.81 11.41
CA ILE A 157 0.87 -3.68 10.28
C ILE A 157 -0.23 -3.66 9.21
N CYS A 158 -1.49 -3.65 9.65
CA CYS A 158 -2.67 -3.45 8.83
C CYS A 158 -3.77 -2.72 9.61
N TYR A 159 -4.75 -2.18 8.89
CA TYR A 159 -5.94 -1.55 9.48
C TYR A 159 -7.20 -1.80 8.64
N PRO A 160 -8.37 -2.05 9.26
CA PRO A 160 -8.56 -2.36 10.68
C PRO A 160 -8.17 -3.81 11.01
N ALA A 161 -8.30 -4.19 12.29
CA ALA A 161 -8.27 -5.59 12.69
C ALA A 161 -9.58 -6.31 12.29
N LEU A 162 -9.48 -7.61 12.01
CA LEU A 162 -10.61 -8.51 11.89
C LEU A 162 -11.16 -8.81 13.29
N GLU A 163 -12.48 -8.76 13.43
CA GLU A 163 -13.18 -8.98 14.70
C GLU A 163 -14.30 -10.02 14.56
N GLY A 164 -14.80 -10.52 15.69
CA GLY A 164 -15.98 -11.39 15.74
C GLY A 164 -15.92 -12.56 14.76
N GLN A 165 -16.92 -12.64 13.89
CA GLN A 165 -17.06 -13.74 12.93
C GLN A 165 -16.02 -13.68 11.80
N GLU A 166 -15.62 -12.49 11.35
CA GLU A 166 -14.58 -12.34 10.34
C GLU A 166 -13.24 -12.89 10.85
N TRP A 167 -12.89 -12.59 12.09
CA TRP A 167 -11.70 -13.16 12.73
C TRP A 167 -11.77 -14.69 12.77
N ARG A 168 -12.89 -15.27 13.22
CA ARG A 168 -13.06 -16.73 13.30
C ARG A 168 -12.88 -17.40 11.94
N ILE A 169 -13.52 -16.84 10.91
CA ILE A 169 -13.53 -17.40 9.55
C ILE A 169 -12.16 -17.23 8.88
N ILE A 170 -11.64 -16.01 8.81
CA ILE A 170 -10.44 -15.68 8.02
C ILE A 170 -9.19 -16.23 8.68
N THR A 171 -9.09 -16.15 10.01
CA THR A 171 -7.90 -16.62 10.73
C THR A 171 -7.97 -18.10 11.13
N GLY A 172 -9.16 -18.71 11.07
CA GLY A 172 -9.39 -20.02 11.67
C GLY A 172 -9.40 -19.98 13.20
N SER A 173 -9.83 -18.86 13.78
CA SER A 173 -9.79 -18.58 15.22
C SER A 173 -8.37 -18.66 15.81
N ASP A 174 -7.37 -18.16 15.08
CA ASP A 174 -5.97 -18.18 15.50
C ASP A 174 -5.77 -17.35 16.79
N PRO A 175 -5.40 -18.00 17.92
CA PRO A 175 -5.32 -17.34 19.22
C PRO A 175 -4.16 -16.36 19.35
N LYS A 176 -3.18 -16.37 18.42
CA LYS A 176 -2.10 -15.37 18.37
C LYS A 176 -2.53 -14.10 17.65
N ASN A 177 -3.51 -14.19 16.75
CA ASN A 177 -4.00 -13.10 15.91
C ASN A 177 -5.37 -12.57 16.38
N THR A 178 -5.57 -12.45 17.69
CA THR A 178 -6.78 -11.81 18.24
C THR A 178 -6.91 -10.36 17.75
N PRO A 179 -8.12 -9.75 17.77
CA PRO A 179 -8.31 -8.36 17.38
C PRO A 179 -7.26 -7.41 17.96
N TRP A 180 -6.63 -6.62 17.09
CA TRP A 180 -5.58 -5.65 17.42
C TRP A 180 -4.34 -6.27 18.06
N SER A 181 -3.99 -7.50 17.67
CA SER A 181 -2.80 -8.20 18.15
C SER A 181 -2.01 -8.84 17.02
N TYR A 182 -0.69 -8.84 17.17
CA TYR A 182 0.25 -9.48 16.24
C TYR A 182 0.00 -9.06 14.79
N HIS A 183 -0.31 -9.99 13.87
CA HIS A 183 -0.58 -9.63 12.46
C HIS A 183 -1.97 -9.02 12.24
N ASN A 184 -2.90 -9.17 13.19
CA ASN A 184 -4.27 -8.69 13.08
C ASN A 184 -4.40 -7.28 13.68
N GLY A 185 -3.73 -6.30 13.07
CA GLY A 185 -3.78 -4.89 13.51
C GLY A 185 -2.87 -4.54 14.70
N GLY A 186 -1.85 -5.36 14.97
CA GLY A 186 -0.79 -5.00 15.91
C GLY A 186 0.07 -3.84 15.38
N SER A 187 0.74 -3.14 16.28
CA SER A 187 1.73 -2.11 15.97
C SER A 187 3.15 -2.68 16.01
N TRP A 188 3.92 -2.48 14.94
CA TRP A 188 5.23 -3.10 14.74
C TRP A 188 6.32 -2.03 14.60
N PRO A 189 7.16 -1.84 15.63
CA PRO A 189 8.23 -0.84 15.61
C PRO A 189 9.22 -1.02 14.46
N THR A 190 9.41 -2.25 13.98
CA THR A 190 10.28 -2.52 12.83
C THR A 190 9.83 -1.78 11.57
N LEU A 191 8.58 -1.33 11.44
CA LEU A 191 8.08 -0.60 10.26
C LEU A 191 8.55 0.87 10.19
N LEU A 192 9.16 1.38 11.28
CA LEU A 192 9.65 2.76 11.35
C LEU A 192 10.65 3.10 10.24
N TRP A 193 11.55 2.17 9.89
CA TRP A 193 12.56 2.47 8.88
C TRP A 193 11.94 2.54 7.47
N GLN A 194 10.98 1.68 7.11
CA GLN A 194 10.30 1.77 5.82
C GLN A 194 9.48 3.06 5.71
N LEU A 195 8.80 3.47 6.78
CA LEU A 195 8.12 4.77 6.82
C LEU A 195 9.13 5.89 6.59
N THR A 196 10.28 5.83 7.25
CA THR A 196 11.33 6.84 7.12
C THR A 196 11.89 6.93 5.69
N VAL A 197 12.17 5.80 5.04
CA VAL A 197 12.64 5.78 3.64
C VAL A 197 11.59 6.38 2.71
N ALA A 198 10.32 6.00 2.86
CA ALA A 198 9.22 6.56 2.06
C ALA A 198 9.07 8.09 2.27
N CYS A 199 9.15 8.56 3.51
CA CYS A 199 9.12 9.97 3.86
C CYS A 199 10.30 10.75 3.25
N ILE A 200 11.52 10.24 3.35
CA ILE A 200 12.70 10.88 2.75
C ILE A 200 12.56 10.97 1.23
N LYS A 201 12.17 9.87 0.59
CA LYS A 201 11.97 9.82 -0.86
C LYS A 201 10.99 10.89 -1.35
N MET A 202 9.90 11.10 -0.61
CA MET A 202 8.87 12.07 -0.97
C MET A 202 9.15 13.47 -0.40
N ASN A 203 10.35 13.72 0.15
CA ASN A 203 10.75 14.98 0.77
C ASN A 203 9.78 15.45 1.86
N ARG A 204 9.34 14.50 2.71
CA ARG A 204 8.45 14.72 3.86
C ARG A 204 8.99 14.11 5.16
N PRO A 205 10.21 14.49 5.59
CA PRO A 205 10.85 13.90 6.77
C PRO A 205 10.08 14.18 8.09
N GLU A 206 9.25 15.21 8.13
CA GLU A 206 8.49 15.62 9.32
C GLU A 206 7.57 14.51 9.86
N ILE A 207 7.00 13.69 8.97
CA ILE A 207 6.15 12.55 9.34
C ILE A 207 6.97 11.49 10.07
N ALA A 208 8.15 11.15 9.54
CA ALA A 208 9.04 10.17 10.13
C ALA A 208 9.61 10.67 11.47
N GLU A 209 10.00 11.94 11.56
CA GLU A 209 10.46 12.55 12.82
C GLU A 209 9.38 12.48 13.91
N LYS A 210 8.13 12.80 13.57
CA LYS A 210 6.99 12.70 14.48
C LYS A 210 6.78 11.27 14.98
N ALA A 211 6.87 10.27 14.09
CA ALA A 211 6.74 8.85 14.43
C ALA A 211 7.87 8.37 15.34
N ILE A 212 9.12 8.74 15.04
CA ILE A 212 10.28 8.36 15.86
C ILE A 212 10.18 8.98 17.26
N LYS A 213 9.89 10.28 17.35
CA LYS A 213 9.70 10.97 18.64
C LYS A 213 8.61 10.31 19.49
N LEU A 214 7.54 9.83 18.86
CA LEU A 214 6.49 9.07 19.53
C LEU A 214 7.01 7.72 20.06
N ALA A 215 7.71 6.94 19.24
CA ALA A 215 8.27 5.65 19.65
C ALA A 215 9.29 5.81 20.80
N GLU A 216 10.13 6.85 20.77
CA GLU A 216 11.14 7.16 21.78
C GLU A 216 10.57 7.38 23.18
N ARG A 217 9.28 7.74 23.30
CA ARG A 217 8.62 7.90 24.60
C ARG A 217 8.64 6.63 25.44
N ARG A 218 8.71 5.44 24.81
CA ARG A 218 8.58 4.17 25.54
C ARG A 218 9.35 2.97 24.98
N ILE A 219 9.77 2.95 23.71
CA ILE A 219 10.34 1.74 23.08
C ILE A 219 11.53 1.15 23.86
N SER A 220 12.42 2.01 24.37
CA SER A 220 13.56 1.56 25.19
C SER A 220 13.15 1.15 26.60
N ARG A 221 12.24 1.90 27.25
CA ARG A 221 11.72 1.58 28.59
C ARG A 221 11.01 0.22 28.60
N ASP A 222 10.29 -0.07 27.53
CA ASP A 222 9.56 -1.30 27.33
C ASP A 222 10.47 -2.47 26.88
N LYS A 223 11.80 -2.26 26.85
CA LYS A 223 12.80 -3.25 26.48
C LYS A 223 12.65 -3.77 25.05
N TRP A 224 12.37 -2.88 24.10
CA TRP A 224 12.34 -3.15 22.66
C TRP A 224 11.46 -4.35 22.25
N PRO A 225 10.15 -4.29 22.50
CA PRO A 225 9.25 -5.39 22.15
C PRO A 225 9.20 -5.65 20.64
N GLU A 226 8.88 -6.89 20.28
CA GLU A 226 8.61 -7.30 18.91
C GLU A 226 7.41 -6.56 18.29
N TYR A 227 6.32 -6.41 19.05
CA TYR A 227 5.09 -5.74 18.63
C TYR A 227 4.29 -5.23 19.83
N TYR A 228 3.28 -4.41 19.56
CA TYR A 228 2.36 -3.81 20.51
C TYR A 228 0.90 -4.11 20.12
N ASP A 229 0.04 -4.28 21.12
CA ASP A 229 -1.36 -4.66 20.96
C ASP A 229 -2.32 -3.52 21.31
N THR A 230 -3.61 -3.74 21.06
CA THR A 230 -4.76 -2.84 21.21
C THR A 230 -4.88 -1.82 20.07
N LYS A 231 -6.10 -1.32 19.85
CA LYS A 231 -6.38 -0.28 18.86
C LYS A 231 -5.41 0.90 19.01
N GLY A 232 -5.24 1.40 20.23
CA GLY A 232 -4.32 2.49 20.55
C GLY A 232 -2.84 2.10 20.69
N ALA A 233 -2.45 0.83 20.46
CA ALA A 233 -1.07 0.34 20.63
C ALA A 233 -0.49 0.51 22.06
N ARG A 234 -1.36 0.50 23.07
CA ARG A 234 -0.99 0.86 24.45
C ARG A 234 -0.27 -0.26 25.18
N PHE A 235 -0.54 -1.51 24.83
CA PHE A 235 0.00 -2.67 25.54
C PHE A 235 1.17 -3.25 24.77
N ILE A 236 2.20 -3.70 25.48
CA ILE A 236 3.22 -4.58 24.89
C ILE A 236 2.49 -5.83 24.39
N GLY A 237 2.88 -6.32 23.21
CA GLY A 237 2.19 -7.42 22.56
C GLY A 237 2.07 -8.65 23.46
N LYS A 238 0.91 -9.31 23.41
CA LYS A 238 0.54 -10.41 24.32
C LYS A 238 1.58 -11.52 24.42
N GLN A 239 2.30 -11.77 23.33
CA GLN A 239 3.39 -12.75 23.23
C GLN A 239 4.65 -12.13 22.63
N ALA A 240 4.81 -10.80 22.73
CA ALA A 240 5.96 -10.11 22.15
C ALA A 240 7.25 -10.51 22.85
N ARG A 241 8.25 -10.89 22.06
CA ARG A 241 9.62 -11.04 22.56
C ARG A 241 10.19 -9.66 22.86
N LEU A 242 10.95 -9.55 23.95
CA LEU A 242 11.72 -8.35 24.29
C LEU A 242 13.09 -8.40 23.62
N PHE A 243 13.71 -7.23 23.48
CA PHE A 243 15.01 -7.06 22.82
C PHE A 243 15.03 -7.60 21.39
N GLN A 244 13.90 -7.44 20.70
CA GLN A 244 13.74 -7.97 19.36
C GLN A 244 14.64 -7.18 18.39
N THR A 245 15.54 -7.90 17.71
CA THR A 245 16.60 -7.30 16.90
C THR A 245 16.10 -6.32 15.85
N TRP A 246 15.03 -6.65 15.12
CA TRP A 246 14.49 -5.76 14.08
C TRP A 246 13.76 -4.53 14.63
N SER A 247 13.32 -4.53 15.89
CA SER A 247 12.69 -3.37 16.53
C SER A 247 13.76 -2.35 16.88
N ILE A 248 14.91 -2.84 17.38
CA ILE A 248 16.10 -2.03 17.64
C ILE A 248 16.68 -1.52 16.31
N ALA A 249 16.94 -2.42 15.36
CA ALA A 249 17.55 -2.08 14.08
C ALA A 249 16.67 -1.12 13.26
N GLY A 250 15.36 -1.35 13.20
CA GLY A 250 14.44 -0.46 12.50
C GLY A 250 14.43 0.95 13.07
N TYR A 251 14.45 1.10 14.40
CA TYR A 251 14.61 2.39 15.04
C TYR A 251 15.95 3.06 14.71
N LEU A 252 17.07 2.32 14.80
CA LEU A 252 18.40 2.86 14.52
C LEU A 252 18.54 3.30 13.07
N VAL A 253 18.12 2.46 12.11
CA VAL A 253 18.15 2.77 10.68
C VAL A 253 17.31 4.01 10.40
N ALA A 254 16.10 4.13 10.96
CA ALA A 254 15.28 5.32 10.82
C ALA A 254 16.01 6.60 11.25
N LYS A 255 16.67 6.59 12.42
CA LYS A 255 17.45 7.75 12.89
C LYS A 255 18.67 8.06 12.04
N LEU A 256 19.41 7.04 11.62
CA LEU A 256 20.59 7.20 10.77
C LEU A 256 20.22 7.77 9.41
N LEU A 257 19.11 7.33 8.83
CA LEU A 257 18.60 7.87 7.56
C LEU A 257 18.14 9.32 7.68
N LEU A 258 17.45 9.71 8.76
CA LEU A 258 17.11 11.12 8.96
C LEU A 258 18.33 12.01 9.16
N ALA A 259 19.39 11.51 9.83
CA ALA A 259 20.64 12.24 9.99
C ALA A 259 21.41 12.38 8.67
N LYS A 260 21.28 11.42 7.75
CA LYS A 260 21.89 11.44 6.41
C LYS A 260 20.89 10.96 5.34
N PRO A 261 19.97 11.83 4.88
CA PRO A 261 18.89 11.43 3.96
C PRO A 261 19.39 10.84 2.64
N SER A 262 20.54 11.29 2.13
CA SER A 262 21.14 10.75 0.91
C SER A 262 21.51 9.26 0.99
N ALA A 263 21.65 8.70 2.20
CA ALA A 263 21.87 7.26 2.37
C ALA A 263 20.63 6.43 2.01
N ALA A 264 19.43 7.02 1.99
CA ALA A 264 18.21 6.32 1.59
C ALA A 264 18.20 5.96 0.09
N ASN A 265 19.02 6.65 -0.73
CA ASN A 265 19.07 6.44 -2.17
C ASN A 265 19.45 5.00 -2.57
N ILE A 266 20.16 4.26 -1.71
CA ILE A 266 20.51 2.85 -1.95
C ILE A 266 19.30 1.92 -1.83
N LEU A 267 18.20 2.39 -1.24
CA LEU A 267 16.99 1.61 -0.97
C LEU A 267 15.83 2.01 -1.89
N THR A 268 15.93 3.14 -2.59
CA THR A 268 14.85 3.71 -3.39
C THR A 268 15.13 3.58 -4.88
N ASN A 269 14.09 3.34 -5.67
CA ASN A 269 14.16 3.42 -7.13
C ASN A 269 13.50 4.71 -7.62
N GLU A 270 13.98 5.30 -8.71
CA GLU A 270 13.28 6.37 -9.41
C GLU A 270 12.14 5.82 -10.28
N GLU A 271 11.17 6.67 -10.61
CA GLU A 271 10.08 6.22 -11.49
C GLU A 271 10.58 6.06 -12.93
N ASP A 272 10.47 4.84 -13.43
CA ASP A 272 10.97 4.42 -14.73
C ASP A 272 10.36 5.25 -15.88
N SER A 273 11.22 5.94 -16.63
CA SER A 273 10.84 6.76 -17.78
C SER A 273 10.22 5.96 -18.92
N GLU A 274 10.66 4.72 -19.14
CA GLU A 274 10.09 3.83 -20.16
C GLU A 274 8.68 3.41 -19.78
N LEU A 275 8.45 3.11 -18.49
CA LEU A 275 7.10 2.85 -17.96
C LEU A 275 6.21 4.09 -18.10
N LYS A 276 6.68 5.28 -17.71
CA LYS A 276 5.95 6.54 -17.89
C LYS A 276 5.55 6.78 -19.34
N ASN A 277 6.47 6.52 -20.27
CA ASN A 277 6.22 6.67 -21.71
C ASN A 277 5.21 5.64 -22.21
N ALA A 278 5.35 4.36 -21.82
CA ALA A 278 4.39 3.32 -22.15
C ALA A 278 2.98 3.66 -21.65
N PHE A 279 2.85 4.18 -20.41
CA PHE A 279 1.58 4.65 -19.86
C PHE A 279 1.01 5.85 -20.61
N SER A 280 1.83 6.85 -20.94
CA SER A 280 1.43 7.99 -21.75
C SER A 280 0.88 7.54 -23.12
N CYS A 281 1.56 6.60 -23.77
CA CYS A 281 1.13 6.01 -25.04
C CYS A 281 -0.19 5.25 -24.89
N MET A 282 -0.32 4.36 -23.89
CA MET A 282 -1.55 3.61 -23.63
C MET A 282 -2.75 4.53 -23.34
N ILE A 283 -2.55 5.59 -22.56
CA ILE A 283 -3.59 6.58 -22.25
C ILE A 283 -3.99 7.36 -23.49
N SER A 284 -3.02 7.74 -24.35
CA SER A 284 -3.29 8.45 -25.62
C SER A 284 -3.99 7.59 -26.68
N ALA A 285 -3.73 6.28 -26.66
CA ALA A 285 -4.35 5.30 -27.54
C ALA A 285 -5.77 4.91 -27.10
N ASN A 286 -6.18 5.25 -25.87
CA ASN A 286 -7.49 4.91 -25.34
C ASN A 286 -8.61 5.70 -26.06
N PRO A 287 -9.52 5.05 -26.82
CA PRO A 287 -10.55 5.73 -27.61
C PRO A 287 -11.51 6.60 -26.78
N ARG A 288 -11.63 6.30 -25.47
CA ARG A 288 -12.54 6.98 -24.54
C ARG A 288 -12.19 8.47 -24.31
N ARG A 289 -10.92 8.87 -24.43
CA ARG A 289 -10.51 10.29 -24.30
C ARG A 289 -10.57 11.08 -25.61
N LYS A 290 -10.58 10.42 -26.78
CA LYS A 290 -10.82 11.09 -28.07
C LYS A 290 -12.27 11.53 -28.27
N ARG A 291 -13.22 11.02 -27.47
CA ARG A 291 -14.58 11.55 -27.39
C ARG A 291 -14.61 12.75 -26.44
N GLY A 292 -14.07 13.89 -26.89
CA GLY A 292 -14.44 15.17 -26.30
C GLY A 292 -15.96 15.33 -26.32
N ARG A 293 -16.53 15.95 -25.26
CA ARG A 293 -17.95 16.30 -25.23
C ARG A 293 -18.31 17.03 -26.53
N LYS A 294 -19.09 16.39 -27.42
CA LYS A 294 -19.80 17.15 -28.45
C LYS A 294 -20.69 18.12 -27.70
N GLY A 295 -20.42 19.41 -27.83
CA GLY A 295 -21.27 20.46 -27.30
C GLY A 295 -22.71 20.20 -27.73
N PHE A 296 -23.62 20.24 -26.78
CA PHE A 296 -25.04 20.32 -27.09
C PHE A 296 -25.25 21.65 -27.83
N ASN A 297 -25.47 21.61 -29.14
CA ASN A 297 -26.08 22.73 -29.83
C ASN A 297 -27.50 22.86 -29.30
N GLN A 298 -27.75 23.90 -28.50
CA GLN A 298 -29.11 24.35 -28.21
C GLN A 298 -29.74 24.82 -29.53
N PRO A 299 -30.90 24.31 -29.94
CA PRO A 299 -31.70 25.02 -30.91
C PRO A 299 -32.47 26.11 -30.17
N PHE A 300 -32.19 27.37 -30.49
CA PHE A 300 -33.08 28.48 -30.21
C PHE A 300 -34.39 28.25 -30.98
N ILE A 301 -35.54 28.23 -30.30
CA ILE A 301 -36.81 28.69 -30.84
C ILE A 301 -37.58 29.39 -29.70
N ILE A 302 -38.16 30.54 -30.07
CA ILE A 302 -38.91 31.55 -29.32
C ILE A 302 -40.07 30.96 -28.51
#